data_AF-A0A9D6UAT6-F1
#
_entry.id   AF-A0A9D6UAT6-F1
#
_cell.length_a   1.000
_cell.length_b   1.000
_cell.length_c   1.000
_cell.angle_alpha   90.00
_cell.angle_beta   90.00
_cell.angle_gamma   90.00
#
_symmetry.space_group_name_H-M   'P 1'
#
loop_
_entity.id
_entity.type
_entity.pdbx_description
1 polymer ?
#
loop_
_entity_poly.entity_id
_entity_poly.type
_entity_poly.pdbx_seq_one_letter_code
_entity_poly.pdbx_strand_id
1 'polypeptide(L)' 'MSESLSEIDSLYKEVISKLPPKERIAHCEHLIDKAQLNLIRNKKYLNKTVEEQLVNIIKAAQQEIKNLG' A
#
# COMPACT_ATOMS: atom_id res chain seq x y z
N MET A 1 -6.99 9.93 -15.09
CA MET A 1 -5.84 9.16 -15.61
C MET A 1 -5.47 8.18 -14.51
N SER A 2 -5.51 6.87 -14.78
CA SER A 2 -5.15 5.84 -13.79
C SER A 2 -3.63 5.67 -13.82
N GLU A 3 -2.95 6.10 -12.77
CA GLU A 3 -1.50 5.91 -12.59
C GLU A 3 -1.18 4.41 -12.66
N SER A 4 -0.17 4.07 -13.46
CA SER A 4 0.29 2.68 -13.59
C SER A 4 1.03 2.26 -12.32
N LEU A 5 0.97 0.96 -11.99
CA LEU A 5 1.69 0.41 -10.82
C LEU A 5 3.20 0.73 -10.85
N SER A 6 3.79 0.83 -12.05
CA SER A 6 5.18 1.22 -12.29
C SER A 6 5.47 2.68 -11.92
N GLU A 7 4.54 3.60 -12.15
CA GLU A 7 4.70 5.00 -11.76
C GLU A 7 4.62 5.16 -10.25
N ILE A 8 3.69 4.44 -9.61
CA ILE A 8 3.56 4.43 -8.14
C ILE A 8 4.83 3.86 -7.49
N ASP A 9 5.38 2.77 -8.02
CA ASP A 9 6.61 2.14 -7.51
C ASP A 9 7.84 3.06 -7.69
N SER A 10 7.89 3.81 -8.79
CA SER A 10 8.94 4.80 -9.03
C SER A 10 8.85 5.96 -8.04
N LEU A 11 7.65 6.50 -7.83
CA LEU A 11 7.37 7.55 -6.84
C LEU A 11 7.74 7.12 -5.41
N TYR A 12 7.42 5.88 -5.03
CA TYR A 12 7.81 5.33 -3.74
C TYR A 12 9.34 5.31 -3.56
N LYS A 13 10.08 4.84 -4.57
CA LYS A 13 11.55 4.77 -4.51
C LYS A 13 12.19 6.14 -4.50
N GLU A 14 11.67 7.09 -5.26
CA GLU A 14 12.28 8.42 -5.38
C GLU A 14 12.04 9.31 -4.16
N VAL A 15 10.87 9.17 -3.53
CA VAL A 15 10.40 10.07 -2.47
C VAL A 15 10.32 9.36 -1.12
N ILE A 16 9.52 8.30 -1.02
CA ILE A 16 9.18 7.67 0.26
C ILE A 16 10.37 6.90 0.85
N SER A 17 11.15 6.20 0.02
CA SER A 17 12.28 5.38 0.50
C SER A 17 13.38 6.19 1.21
N LYS A 18 13.48 7.49 0.89
CA LYS A 18 14.46 8.43 1.45
C LYS A 18 13.99 9.10 2.74
N LEU A 19 12.72 8.93 3.11
CA LEU A 19 12.18 9.51 4.33
C LEU A 19 12.71 8.77 5.57
N PRO A 20 12.73 9.42 6.74
CA PRO A 20 13.06 8.78 8.01
C PRO A 20 12.14 7.57 8.29
N PRO A 21 12.61 6.54 9.02
CA PRO A 21 11.83 5.33 9.29
C PRO A 21 10.41 5.60 9.83
N LYS A 22 10.26 6.60 10.69
CA LYS A 22 8.94 6.99 11.23
C LYS A 22 7.94 7.43 10.16
N GLU A 23 8.37 8.20 9.17
CA GLU A 23 7.48 8.65 8.10
C GLU A 23 7.17 7.55 7.10
N ARG A 24 8.13 6.65 6.86
CA ARG A 24 7.91 5.44 6.06
C ARG A 24 6.88 4.51 6.73
N ILE A 25 6.98 4.32 8.04
CA ILE A 25 5.99 3.57 8.82
C ILE A 25 4.61 4.21 8.70
N ALA A 26 4.49 5.53 8.92
CA ALA A 26 3.22 6.24 8.79
C ALA A 26 2.61 6.12 7.37
N HIS A 27 3.44 6.14 6.32
CA HIS A 27 2.99 5.90 4.96
C HIS A 27 2.45 4.47 4.77
N CYS A 28 3.16 3.46 5.30
CA CYS A 28 2.73 2.07 5.27
C CYS A 28 1.42 1.86 6.04
N GLU A 29 1.25 2.48 7.20
CA GLU A 29 0.00 2.47 7.97
C GLU A 29 -1.16 3.06 7.17
N HIS A 30 -0.95 4.22 6.53
CA HIS A 30 -1.95 4.84 5.67
C HIS A 30 -2.34 3.96 4.46
N LEU A 31 -1.38 3.27 3.84
CA LEU A 31 -1.63 2.32 2.75
C LEU A 31 -2.49 1.14 3.22
N ILE A 32 -2.21 0.61 4.41
CA ILE A 32 -2.98 -0.49 5.02
C ILE A 32 -4.43 -0.03 5.24
N ASP A 33 -4.64 1.11 5.88
CA ASP A 33 -5.99 1.63 6.16
C ASP A 33 -6.79 1.84 4.88
N LYS A 34 -6.18 2.45 3.86
CA LYS A 34 -6.83 2.68 2.57
C LYS A 34 -7.18 1.36 1.87
N ALA A 35 -6.29 0.38 1.91
CA ALA A 35 -6.55 -0.94 1.31
C ALA A 35 -7.67 -1.69 2.05
N GLN A 36 -7.67 -1.66 3.39
CA GLN A 36 -8.75 -2.25 4.20
C GLN A 36 -10.09 -1.57 3.97
N LEU A 37 -10.13 -0.24 3.90
CA LEU A 37 -11.35 0.50 3.57
C LEU A 37 -11.90 0.13 2.19
N ASN A 38 -11.02 -0.06 1.19
CA ASN A 38 -11.43 -0.51 -0.13
C ASN A 38 -12.02 -1.94 -0.10
N LEU A 39 -11.38 -2.86 0.64
CA LEU A 39 -11.90 -4.22 0.84
C LEU A 39 -13.29 -4.22 1.50
N ILE A 40 -13.50 -3.38 2.51
CA ILE A 40 -14.78 -3.30 3.23
C ILE A 40 -15.87 -2.65 2.37
N ARG A 41 -15.58 -1.47 1.78
CA ARG A 41 -16.58 -0.68 1.03
C ARG A 41 -17.00 -1.36 -0.28
N ASN A 42 -16.07 -2.01 -0.97
CA ASN A 42 -16.31 -2.57 -2.30
C ASN A 42 -16.43 -4.09 -2.31
N LYS A 43 -16.60 -4.74 -1.14
CA LYS A 43 -16.62 -6.21 -1.01
C LYS A 43 -17.52 -6.93 -2.01
N LYS A 44 -18.66 -6.33 -2.39
CA LYS A 44 -19.63 -6.90 -3.33
C LYS A 44 -19.28 -6.67 -4.81
N TYR A 45 -18.36 -5.75 -5.11
CA TYR A 45 -18.02 -5.29 -6.46
C TYR A 45 -16.55 -5.53 -6.82
N LEU A 46 -15.74 -5.95 -5.85
CA LEU A 46 -14.36 -6.33 -6.05
C LEU A 46 -14.29 -7.63 -6.82
N ASN A 47 -13.55 -7.62 -7.94
CA ASN A 47 -13.13 -8.87 -8.55
C ASN A 47 -12.01 -9.50 -7.70
N LYS A 48 -11.83 -10.81 -7.86
CA LYS A 48 -10.86 -11.59 -7.08
C LYS A 48 -9.43 -11.08 -7.24
N THR A 49 -9.07 -10.60 -8.43
CA THR A 49 -7.74 -10.06 -8.73
C THR A 49 -7.43 -8.79 -7.93
N VAL A 50 -8.38 -7.86 -7.84
CA VAL A 50 -8.22 -6.63 -7.08
C VAL A 50 -8.23 -6.92 -5.58
N GLU A 51 -9.05 -7.87 -5.12
CA GLU A 51 -9.00 -8.34 -3.74
C GLU A 51 -7.61 -8.90 -3.37
N GLU A 52 -7.06 -9.78 -4.20
CA GLU A 52 -5.70 -10.34 -4.01
C GLU A 52 -4.62 -9.24 -4.05
N GLN A 53 -4.74 -8.26 -4.94
CA GLN A 53 -3.83 -7.12 -4.99
C GLN A 53 -3.87 -6.28 -3.70
N LEU A 54 -5.07 -5.97 -3.20
CA LEU A 54 -5.23 -5.22 -1.95
C LEU A 54 -4.65 -5.97 -0.75
N VAL A 55 -4.88 -7.30 -0.69
CA VAL A 55 -4.28 -8.16 0.34
C VAL A 55 -2.75 -8.18 0.24
N ASN A 56 -2.20 -8.24 -0.98
CA ASN A 56 -0.75 -8.21 -1.19
C ASN A 56 -0.13 -6.86 -0.77
N ILE A 57 -0.81 -5.74 -1.05
CA ILE A 57 -0.39 -4.40 -0.59
C ILE A 57 -0.34 -4.35 0.93
N ILE A 58 -1.37 -4.86 1.62
CA ILE A 58 -1.39 -4.91 3.09
C ILE A 58 -0.21 -5.71 3.64
N LYS A 59 0.03 -6.92 3.09
CA LYS A 59 1.14 -7.78 3.52
C LYS A 59 2.50 -7.12 3.30
N ALA A 60 2.71 -6.49 2.15
CA ALA A 60 3.95 -5.79 1.82
C ALA A 60 4.20 -4.62 2.78
N ALA A 61 3.18 -3.80 3.04
CA ALA A 61 3.27 -2.68 3.98
C ALA A 61 3.55 -3.14 5.41
N GLN A 62 2.91 -4.23 5.88
CA GLN A 62 3.18 -4.80 7.20
C GLN A 62 4.61 -5.33 7.33
N GLN A 63 5.14 -5.98 6.29
CA GLN A 63 6.51 -6.47 6.27
C GLN A 63 7.51 -5.31 6.30
N GLU A 64 7.23 -4.22 5.58
CA GLU A 64 8.06 -3.03 5.57
C GLU A 64 8.10 -2.36 6.96
N ILE A 65 6.96 -2.21 7.63
CA ILE A 65 6.91 -1.70 9.01
C ILE A 65 7.77 -2.55 9.94
N LYS A 66 7.68 -3.89 9.82
CA LYS A 66 8.50 -4.81 10.62
C LYS A 66 10.00 -4.69 10.34
N ASN A 67 10.39 -4.32 9.13
CA ASN A 67 11.80 -4.10 8.79
C ASN A 67 12.34 -2.75 9.29
N LEU A 68 11.45 -1.78 9.54
CA LEU A 68 11.78 -0.41 9.95
C LEU A 68 11.72 -0.19 11.47
N GLY A 69 11.04 -1.06 12.21
CA GLY A 69 10.96 -1.08 13.68
C GLY A 69 11.97 -2.01 14.31
#